data_AF-A0A1W6MY59-F1
#
_entry.id   AF-A0A1W6MY59-F1
#
_cell.length_a   1.000
_cell.length_b   1.000
_cell.length_c   1.000
_cell.angle_alpha   90.00
_cell.angle_beta   90.00
_cell.angle_gamma   90.00
#
_symmetry.space_group_name_H-M   'P 1'
#
loop_
_entity.id
_entity.type
_entity.pdbx_description
1 polymer ?
#
loop_
_entity_poly.entity_id
_entity_poly.type
_entity_poly.pdbx_seq_one_letter_code
_entity_poly.pdbx_strand_id
1 'polypeptide(L)'
;MTKLKLGPLADDKPVKISVELPAAVHRDLVAYAQVLGRTTGQTAPDPSKLIVPMVERFMATDRAFAKARRDRSGQVAFGPAEKSG
;
A
#
# COMPACT_ATOMS: atom_id res chain seq x y z
N MET A 1 -7.49 -35.86 9.16
CA MET A 1 -7.13 -35.01 8.01
C MET A 1 -7.94 -33.73 8.05
N THR A 2 -7.45 -32.68 8.72
CA THR A 2 -8.09 -31.37 8.78
C THR A 2 -7.93 -30.66 7.44
N LYS A 3 -8.99 -30.65 6.63
CA LYS A 3 -9.01 -29.97 5.33
C LYS A 3 -8.88 -28.46 5.57
N LEU A 4 -7.71 -27.91 5.26
CA LEU A 4 -7.45 -26.48 5.26
C LEU A 4 -8.40 -25.84 4.24
N LYS A 5 -9.44 -25.15 4.71
CA LYS A 5 -10.38 -24.41 3.86
C LYS A 5 -9.73 -23.09 3.50
N LEU A 6 -8.97 -23.07 2.41
CA LEU A 6 -8.52 -21.82 1.80
C LEU A 6 -9.76 -21.16 1.18
N GLY A 7 -10.11 -19.98 1.68
CA GLY A 7 -11.10 -19.12 1.03
C GLY A 7 -10.58 -18.64 -0.34
N PRO A 8 -11.42 -17.95 -1.14
CA PRO A 8 -10.97 -17.35 -2.39
C PRO A 8 -9.71 -16.51 -2.14
N LEU A 9 -8.64 -16.77 -2.90
CA LEU A 9 -7.43 -15.96 -2.86
C LEU A 9 -7.81 -14.52 -3.22
N ALA A 10 -7.31 -13.55 -2.46
CA ALA A 10 -7.50 -12.15 -2.80
C ALA A 10 -6.99 -11.89 -4.22
N ASP A 11 -7.77 -11.17 -5.03
CA ASP A 11 -7.32 -10.73 -6.36
C ASP A 11 -6.32 -9.58 -6.17
N ASP A 12 -5.08 -9.93 -5.81
CA ASP A 12 -3.96 -9.03 -5.54
C ASP A 12 -3.36 -8.48 -6.86
N LYS A 13 -4.20 -8.07 -7.81
CA LYS A 13 -3.73 -7.46 -9.05
C LYS A 13 -3.13 -6.10 -8.76
N PRO A 14 -1.87 -5.84 -9.14
CA PRO A 14 -1.25 -4.54 -8.95
C PRO A 14 -1.99 -3.49 -9.78
N VAL A 15 -2.35 -2.37 -9.16
CA VAL A 15 -2.94 -1.22 -9.84
C VAL A 15 -1.84 -0.21 -10.15
N LYS A 16 -1.69 0.14 -11.44
CA LYS A 16 -0.72 1.17 -11.86
C LYS A 16 -1.32 2.55 -11.64
N ILE A 17 -0.57 3.40 -10.94
CA ILE A 17 -0.92 4.80 -10.69
C ILE A 17 0.21 5.66 -11.26
N SER A 18 -0.14 6.70 -12.04
CA SER A 18 0.80 7.75 -12.47
C SER A 18 0.65 8.97 -11.55
N VAL A 19 1.76 9.50 -11.04
CA VAL A 19 1.77 10.63 -10.10
C VAL A 19 2.77 11.66 -10.58
N GLU A 20 2.39 12.93 -10.53
CA GLU A 20 3.30 14.06 -10.73
C GLU A 20 3.78 14.58 -9.38
N LEU A 21 5.09 14.76 -9.23
CA LEU A 21 5.69 15.27 -8.01
C LEU A 21 6.26 16.66 -8.26
N PRO A 22 6.07 17.62 -7.33
CA PRO A 22 6.83 18.86 -7.36
C PRO A 22 8.34 18.57 -7.42
N ALA A 23 9.08 19.35 -8.21
CA ALA A 23 10.51 19.11 -8.42
C ALA A 23 11.32 19.05 -7.11
N ALA A 24 10.94 19.85 -6.11
CA ALA A 24 11.56 19.82 -4.79
C ALA A 24 11.38 18.45 -4.11
N VAL A 25 10.16 17.91 -4.10
CA VAL A 25 9.85 16.61 -3.50
C VAL A 25 10.61 15.49 -4.19
N HIS A 26 10.70 15.52 -5.53
CA HIS A 26 11.50 14.53 -6.25
C HIS A 26 12.98 14.57 -5.87
N ARG A 27 13.58 15.77 -5.76
CA ARG A 27 14.98 15.91 -5.32
C ARG A 27 15.20 15.37 -3.92
N ASP A 28 14.27 15.66 -3.00
CA ASP A 28 14.34 15.16 -1.62
C ASP A 28 14.21 13.63 -1.57
N LEU A 29 13.35 13.04 -2.40
CA LEU A 29 13.21 11.58 -2.51
C LEU A 29 14.48 10.91 -3.04
N VAL A 30 15.14 11.52 -4.03
CA VAL A 30 16.46 11.06 -4.52
C VAL A 30 17.51 11.14 -3.42
N ALA A 31 17.58 12.27 -2.70
CA ALA A 31 18.52 12.43 -1.59
C ALA A 31 18.26 11.40 -0.47
N TYR A 32 16.99 11.15 -0.15
CA TYR A 32 16.58 10.16 0.82
C TYR A 32 17.02 8.74 0.43
N ALA A 33 16.82 8.33 -0.83
CA ALA A 33 17.29 7.04 -1.34
C ALA A 33 18.81 6.88 -1.18
N GLN A 34 19.56 7.95 -1.48
CA GLN A 34 21.01 7.97 -1.34
C GLN A 34 21.47 7.83 0.11
N VAL A 35 20.82 8.55 1.03
CA VAL A 35 21.09 8.41 2.47
C VAL A 35 20.80 6.98 2.92
N LEU A 36 19.65 6.44 2.54
CA LEU A 36 19.23 5.10 2.93
C LEU A 36 20.23 4.02 2.48
N GLY A 37 20.67 4.06 1.22
CA GLY A 37 21.68 3.12 0.72
C GLY A 37 23.00 3.20 1.51
N ARG A 38 23.48 4.41 1.79
CA ARG A 38 24.68 4.58 2.62
C ARG A 38 24.50 4.03 4.03
N THR A 39 23.35 4.26 4.65
CA THR A 39 23.06 3.76 6.02
C THR A 39 22.94 2.25 6.07
N THR A 40 22.41 1.59 5.04
CA THR A 40 22.26 0.13 4.99
C THR A 40 23.48 -0.59 4.41
N GLY A 41 24.48 0.14 3.89
CA GLY A 41 25.61 -0.43 3.17
C GLY A 41 25.22 -1.03 1.82
N GLN A 42 24.09 -0.61 1.25
CA GLN A 42 23.55 -1.11 -0.01
C GLN A 42 23.53 -0.01 -1.08
N THR A 43 23.38 -0.40 -2.34
CA THR A 43 23.12 0.54 -3.42
C THR A 43 21.82 1.31 -3.13
N ALA A 44 21.85 2.62 -3.37
CA ALA A 44 20.67 3.47 -3.25
C ALA A 44 19.53 2.90 -4.13
N PRO A 45 18.33 2.67 -3.59
CA PRO A 45 17.21 2.20 -4.38
C PRO A 45 16.75 3.27 -5.37
N ASP A 46 16.05 2.85 -6.41
CA ASP A 46 15.29 3.78 -7.25
C ASP A 46 14.30 4.56 -6.36
N PRO A 47 14.27 5.91 -6.42
CA PRO A 47 13.36 6.75 -5.66
C PRO A 47 11.89 6.28 -5.74
N SER A 48 11.44 5.83 -6.91
CA SER A 48 10.06 5.37 -7.13
C SER A 48 9.72 4.10 -6.32
N LYS A 49 10.71 3.23 -6.08
CA LYS A 49 10.54 2.00 -5.29
C LYS A 49 10.35 2.27 -3.81
N LEU A 50 10.63 3.48 -3.34
CA LEU A 50 10.38 3.89 -1.96
C LEU A 50 8.91 4.29 -1.73
N ILE A 51 8.20 4.71 -2.77
CA ILE A 51 6.85 5.29 -2.64
C ILE A 51 5.90 4.26 -2.03
N VAL A 52 5.87 3.03 -2.57
CA VAL A 52 4.99 1.96 -2.10
C VAL A 52 5.21 1.64 -0.61
N PRO A 53 6.42 1.25 -0.16
CA PRO A 53 6.62 0.93 1.26
C PRO A 53 6.44 2.14 2.19
N MET A 54 6.71 3.37 1.73
CA MET A 54 6.42 4.57 2.51
C MET A 54 4.92 4.79 2.71
N VAL A 55 4.11 4.62 1.65
CA VAL A 55 2.65 4.74 1.72
C VAL A 55 2.04 3.62 2.56
N GLU A 56 2.51 2.39 2.40
CA GLU A 56 2.09 1.25 3.23
C GLU A 56 2.35 1.53 4.71
N ARG A 57 3.57 1.99 5.04
CA ARG A 57 3.93 2.31 6.43
C ARG A 57 3.15 3.49 6.98
N PHE A 58 2.86 4.49 6.14
CA PHE A 58 1.99 5.60 6.52
C PHE A 58 0.59 5.10 6.89
N MET A 59 -0.06 4.33 6.01
CA MET A 59 -1.40 3.78 6.26
C MET A 59 -1.44 2.82 7.45
N ALA A 60 -0.39 2.02 7.65
CA ALA A 60 -0.30 1.08 8.76
C ALA A 60 -0.17 1.77 10.13
N THR A 61 0.44 2.96 10.18
CA THR A 61 0.68 3.69 11.43
C THR A 61 -0.37 4.75 11.73
N ASP A 62 -1.19 5.14 10.76
CA ASP A 62 -2.32 6.06 10.94
C ASP A 62 -3.47 5.40 11.73
N ARG A 63 -3.56 5.74 13.02
CA ARG A 63 -4.60 5.25 13.92
C ARG A 63 -6.00 5.74 13.56
N ALA A 64 -6.13 6.96 13.05
CA ALA A 64 -7.41 7.53 12.66
C ALA A 64 -7.95 6.78 11.44
N PHE A 65 -7.08 6.55 10.45
CA PHE A 65 -7.39 5.69 9.31
C PHE A 65 -7.75 4.26 9.76
N ALA A 66 -6.97 3.65 10.65
CA ALA A 66 -7.24 2.30 11.14
C ALA A 66 -8.58 2.20 11.91
N LYS A 67 -9.01 3.26 12.60
CA LYS A 67 -10.33 3.32 13.23
C LYS A 67 -11.43 3.45 12.18
N ALA A 68 -11.32 4.42 11.27
CA ALA A 68 -12.31 4.62 10.21
C ALA A 68 -12.49 3.39 9.31
N ARG A 69 -11.40 2.67 9.01
CA ARG A 69 -11.45 1.42 8.23
C ARG A 69 -12.22 0.32 8.95
N ARG A 70 -12.06 0.18 10.27
CA ARG A 70 -12.81 -0.78 11.09
C ARG A 70 -14.29 -0.44 11.15
N ASP A 71 -14.60 0.84 11.39
CA ASP A 71 -15.98 1.34 11.44
C ASP A 71 -16.68 1.14 10.07
N ARG A 72 -15.95 1.26 8.96
CA ARG A 72 -16.45 0.97 7.60
C ARG A 72 -16.54 -0.53 7.29
N SER A 73 -15.64 -1.37 7.80
CA SER A 73 -15.72 -2.83 7.61
C SER A 73 -16.93 -3.47 8.30
N GLY A 74 -17.59 -2.77 9.24
CA GLY A 74 -18.91 -3.14 9.76
C GLY A 74 -20.07 -2.78 8.83
N GLN A 75 -19.87 -1.93 7.82
CA GLN A 75 -20.87 -1.53 6.82
C GLN A 75 -20.70 -2.21 5.47
N VAL A 76 -19.50 -2.68 5.13
CA VAL A 76 -19.25 -3.43 3.89
C VAL A 76 -19.35 -4.93 4.17
N ALA A 77 -20.47 -5.38 4.74
CA ALA A 77 -20.94 -6.72 4.44
C ALA A 77 -21.40 -6.66 2.98
N PHE A 78 -20.64 -7.28 2.07
CA PHE A 78 -21.02 -7.40 0.67
C PHE A 78 -22.48 -7.85 0.57
N GLY A 79 -23.37 -6.93 0.20
CA GLY A 79 -24.76 -7.24 -0.10
C GLY A 79 -24.81 -8.27 -1.22
N PRO A 80 -25.78 -9.20 -1.21
CA PRO A 80 -25.86 -10.23 -2.23
C PRO A 80 -26.04 -9.55 -3.59
N ALA A 81 -25.22 -9.94 -4.57
CA ALA A 81 -25.36 -9.49 -5.93
C ALA A 81 -26.75 -9.91 -6.45
N GLU A 82 -27.64 -8.93 -6.60
CA GLU A 82 -28.93 -9.13 -7.27
C GLU A 82 -28.67 -9.50 -8.73
N LYS A 83 -29.16 -10.69 -9.09
CA LYS A 83 -29.33 -11.10 -10.48
C LYS A 83 -30.41 -10.23 -11.12
N SER A 84 -30.10 -9.67 -12.28
CA SER A 84 -31.04 -9.29 -13.34
C SER A 84 -30.21 -9.14 -14.61
N GLY A 85 -30.58 -9.65 -15.77
CA GLY A 85 -31.81 -10.26 -16.27
C GLY A 85 -31.67 -10.23 -17.79
#